data_AF-A0A1L3JF61-F1
#
_entry.id   AF-A0A1L3JF61-F1
#
_cell.length_a   1.000
_cell.length_b   1.000
_cell.length_c   1.000
_cell.angle_alpha   90.00
_cell.angle_beta   90.00
_cell.angle_gamma   90.00
#
_symmetry.space_group_name_H-M   'P 1'
#
loop_
_entity.id
_entity.type
_entity.pdbx_description
1 polymer ?
#
loop_
_entity_poly.entity_id
_entity_poly.type
_entity_poly.pdbx_seq_one_letter_code
_entity_poly.pdbx_strand_id
1 'polypeptide(L)' 'MGGLSIWHWLVVGILVLLLFGKGRFSDMMGDVAKGIKSFKKGMAEDEAEANAPKKIGESSAAPTPSAAAEPVKEADKQD' A
#
# COMPACT_ATOMS: atom_id res chain seq x y z
N MET A 1 12.66 -32.46 -22.74
CA MET A 1 11.93 -31.34 -23.36
C MET A 1 12.05 -30.15 -22.43
N GLY A 2 13.03 -29.30 -22.70
CA GLY A 2 13.55 -28.27 -21.79
C GLY A 2 12.48 -27.30 -21.34
N GLY A 3 12.16 -27.37 -20.05
CA GLY A 3 11.27 -26.43 -19.39
C GLY A 3 11.76 -25.00 -19.61
N LEU A 4 10.80 -24.09 -19.78
CA LEU A 4 10.99 -22.67 -20.02
C LEU A 4 12.04 -22.11 -19.06
N SER A 5 13.25 -21.94 -19.57
CA SER A 5 14.41 -21.45 -18.81
C SER A 5 14.06 -20.11 -18.19
N ILE A 6 14.56 -19.82 -16.99
CA ILE A 6 14.32 -18.56 -16.26
C ILE A 6 14.59 -17.33 -17.15
N TRP A 7 15.52 -17.48 -18.10
CA TRP A 7 15.84 -16.47 -19.11
C TRP A 7 14.66 -16.12 -20.04
N HIS A 8 13.82 -17.10 -20.40
CA HIS A 8 12.62 -16.87 -21.20
C HIS A 8 11.59 -16.02 -20.46
N TRP A 9 11.34 -16.32 -19.18
CA TRP A 9 10.39 -15.56 -18.37
C TRP A 9 10.83 -14.11 -18.17
N LEU A 10 12.13 -13.84 -18.09
CA LEU A 10 12.67 -12.48 -17.99
C LEU A 10 12.41 -11.67 -19.28
N VAL A 11 12.61 -12.28 -20.45
CA VAL A 11 12.31 -11.65 -21.75
C VAL A 11 10.80 -11.42 -21.92
N VAL A 12 9.97 -12.40 -21.55
CA VAL A 12 8.51 -12.26 -21.59
C VAL A 12 8.03 -11.13 -20.66
N GLY A 13 8.58 -11.05 -19.45
CA GLY A 13 8.25 -9.97 -18.50
C GLY A 13 8.53 -8.58 -19.07
N ILE A 14 9.67 -8.40 -19.74
CA ILE A 14 10.03 -7.15 -20.42
C ILE A 14 9.04 -6.86 -21.55
N LEU A 15 8.69 -7.84 -22.37
CA LEU A 15 7.75 -7.69 -23.48
C LEU A 15 6.35 -7.25 -23.00
N VAL A 16 5.87 -7.86 -21.93
CA VAL A 16 4.59 -7.50 -21.30
C VAL A 16 4.65 -6.07 -20.76
N LEU A 17 5.76 -5.68 -20.11
CA LEU A 17 5.92 -4.32 -19.60
C LEU A 17 5.95 -3.27 -20.73
N LEU A 18 6.53 -3.59 -21.89
CA LEU A 18 6.54 -2.71 -23.07
C LEU A 18 5.16 -2.59 -23.72
N LEU A 19 4.41 -3.70 -23.83
CA LEU A 19 3.07 -3.72 -24.44
C LEU A 19 2.03 -2.98 -23.59
N PHE A 20 2.07 -3.19 -22.27
CA PHE A 20 1.12 -2.57 -21.34
C PHE A 20 1.59 -1.19 -20.85
N GLY A 21 2.89 -0.92 -20.91
CA GLY A 21 3.51 0.30 -20.43
C GLY A 21 3.55 0.42 -18.90
N LYS A 22 4.49 1.23 -18.40
CA LYS A 22 4.70 1.52 -16.96
C LYS A 22 3.44 2.00 -16.23
N GLY A 23 2.62 2.83 -16.88
CA GLY A 23 1.50 3.50 -16.24
C GLY A 23 0.33 2.57 -15.89
N ARG A 24 -0.05 1.67 -16.80
CA ARG A 24 -1.19 0.75 -16.60
C ARG A 24 -0.81 -0.46 -15.74
N PHE A 25 0.40 -0.97 -15.91
CA PHE A 25 0.88 -2.12 -15.13
C PHE A 25 0.98 -1.79 -13.63
N SER A 26 1.43 -0.58 -13.26
CA SER A 26 1.58 -0.19 -11.85
C SER A 26 0.25 -0.04 -11.11
N ASP A 27 -0.76 0.58 -11.73
CA ASP A 27 -2.10 0.71 -11.15
C ASP A 27 -2.76 -0.67 -10.95
N MET A 28 -2.74 -1.51 -11.99
CA MET A 28 -3.32 -2.86 -11.93
C MET A 28 -2.59 -3.76 -10.93
N MET A 29 -1.25 -3.72 -10.89
CA MET A 29 -0.46 -4.49 -9.93
C MET A 29 -0.71 -4.01 -8.49
N GLY A 30 -0.97 -2.71 -8.29
CA GLY A 30 -1.32 -2.15 -6.99
C GLY A 30 -2.65 -2.67 -6.44
N ASP A 31 -3.70 -2.74 -7.28
CA ASP A 31 -5.00 -3.29 -6.88
C ASP A 31 -4.96 -4.80 -6.68
N VAL A 32 -4.23 -5.53 -7.53
CA VAL A 32 -3.98 -6.97 -7.35
C VAL A 32 -3.20 -7.22 -6.06
N ALA A 33 -2.17 -6.44 -5.76
CA ALA A 33 -1.40 -6.55 -4.52
C ALA A 33 -2.24 -6.29 -3.28
N LYS A 34 -3.15 -5.30 -3.31
CA LYS A 34 -4.11 -5.07 -2.22
C LYS A 34 -5.06 -6.25 -2.04
N GLY A 35 -5.60 -6.80 -3.13
CA GLY A 35 -6.47 -7.99 -3.08
C GLY A 35 -5.78 -9.21 -2.46
N ILE A 36 -4.56 -9.52 -2.92
CA ILE A 36 -3.76 -10.63 -2.40
C ILE A 36 -3.34 -10.38 -0.94
N LYS A 37 -3.02 -9.14 -0.57
CA LYS A 37 -2.65 -8.79 0.82
C LYS A 37 -3.83 -8.95 1.78
N SER A 38 -5.02 -8.52 1.37
CA SER A 38 -6.26 -8.72 2.16
C SER A 38 -6.64 -10.20 2.24
N PHE A 39 -6.47 -10.97 1.16
CA PHE A 39 -6.68 -12.42 1.16
C PHE A 39 -5.72 -13.14 2.11
N LYS A 40 -4.43 -12.82 2.03
CA LYS A 40 -3.42 -13.40 2.94
C LYS A 40 -3.65 -12.98 4.39
N LYS A 41 -4.09 -11.75 4.62
CA LYS A 41 -4.42 -11.25 5.96
C LYS A 41 -5.66 -11.91 6.53
N GLY A 42 -6.71 -12.10 5.72
CA GLY A 42 -7.91 -12.84 6.12
C GLY A 42 -7.59 -14.30 6.46
N MET A 43 -6.78 -14.96 5.64
CA MET A 43 -6.36 -16.35 5.91
C MET A 43 -5.47 -16.47 7.15
N ALA A 44 -4.54 -15.52 7.34
CA ALA A 44 -3.70 -15.47 8.53
C ALA A 44 -4.48 -15.08 9.80
N GLU A 45 -5.54 -14.28 9.69
CA GLU A 45 -6.47 -14.03 10.80
C GLU A 45 -7.32 -15.26 11.11
N ASP A 46 -7.72 -16.06 10.13
CA ASP A 46 -8.41 -17.33 10.36
C ASP A 46 -7.50 -18.33 11.14
N GLU A 47 -6.20 -18.36 10.81
CA GLU A 47 -5.19 -19.12 11.57
C GLU A 47 -4.88 -18.51 12.96
N ALA A 48 -4.85 -17.18 13.08
CA ALA A 48 -4.50 -16.48 14.32
C ALA A 48 -5.68 -16.27 15.28
N GLU A 49 -6.93 -16.32 14.80
CA GLU A 49 -8.14 -16.29 15.63
C GLU A 49 -8.29 -17.58 16.45
N ALA A 50 -7.55 -18.65 16.07
CA ALA A 50 -7.31 -19.80 16.93
C ALA A 50 -6.31 -19.54 18.09
N ASN A 51 -5.66 -18.37 18.20
CA ASN A 51 -4.66 -18.07 19.25
C ASN A 51 -4.59 -16.62 19.83
N ALA A 52 -5.46 -15.67 19.43
CA ALA A 52 -5.65 -14.31 20.03
C ALA A 52 -4.44 -13.32 20.01
N PRO A 53 -4.61 -12.01 20.36
CA PRO A 53 -5.66 -11.04 20.06
C PRO A 53 -5.23 -9.97 19.03
N LYS A 54 -6.24 -9.32 18.42
CA LYS A 54 -6.17 -8.38 17.29
C LYS A 54 -5.41 -7.07 17.57
N LYS A 55 -4.47 -6.71 16.68
CA LYS A 55 -4.05 -5.33 16.41
C LYS A 55 -3.94 -5.12 14.89
N ILE A 56 -4.97 -4.49 14.31
CA ILE A 56 -4.92 -3.94 12.95
C ILE A 56 -5.58 -2.58 13.03
N GLY A 57 -4.78 -1.54 12.84
CA GLY A 57 -5.28 -0.17 12.88
C GLY A 57 -4.14 0.83 12.84
N GLU A 58 -3.38 0.84 11.75
CA GLU A 58 -2.62 2.04 11.37
C GLU A 58 -2.90 2.30 9.89
N SER A 59 -4.08 2.88 9.66
CA SER A 59 -4.41 3.55 8.42
C SER A 59 -3.56 4.82 8.38
N SER A 60 -2.47 4.75 7.62
CA SER A 60 -1.59 5.88 7.33
C SER A 60 -2.41 7.04 6.76
N ALA A 61 -2.50 8.09 7.57
CA ALA A 61 -2.53 9.51 7.22
C ALA A 61 -3.17 9.93 5.89
N ALA A 62 -4.39 10.50 5.99
CA ALA A 62 -4.83 11.52 5.05
C ALA A 62 -3.98 12.79 5.22
N PRO A 63 -3.61 13.51 4.15
CA PRO A 63 -2.95 14.80 4.26
C PRO A 63 -4.03 15.86 4.49
N THR A 64 -4.12 16.42 5.70
CA THR A 64 -4.80 17.69 5.94
C THR A 64 -3.75 18.75 6.27
N PRO A 65 -3.52 19.75 5.39
CA PRO A 65 -2.73 20.92 5.74
C PRO A 65 -3.61 21.83 6.62
N SER A 66 -3.76 21.49 7.90
CA SER A 66 -4.24 22.45 8.88
C SER A 66 -3.01 23.09 9.49
N ALA A 67 -2.51 24.11 8.79
CA ALA A 67 -1.55 25.06 9.32
C ALA A 67 -2.05 25.54 10.68
N ALA A 68 -1.38 25.04 11.72
CA ALA A 68 -1.35 25.67 13.02
C ALA A 68 -0.87 27.10 12.79
N ALA A 69 -1.81 28.04 12.83
CA ALA A 69 -1.50 29.43 13.10
C ALA A 69 -0.82 29.45 14.47
N GLU A 70 0.46 29.80 14.42
CA GLU A 70 1.41 29.90 15.52
C GLU A 70 0.96 30.85 16.65
N PRO A 71 1.56 30.69 17.85
CA PRO A 71 1.03 31.14 19.13
C PRO A 71 1.14 32.65 19.40
N VAL A 72 0.13 33.15 20.13
CA VAL A 72 0.15 34.16 21.21
C VAL A 72 1.23 35.26 21.15
N LYS A 73 0.78 36.49 20.89
CA LYS A 73 1.24 37.73 21.54
C LYS A 73 -0.03 38.48 21.95
N GLU A 74 -0.48 38.36 23.20
CA GLU A 74 -0.09 39.24 24.30
C GLU A 74 -0.17 40.72 23.88
N ALA A 75 -1.38 41.26 23.81
CA ALA A 75 -1.66 42.70 23.63
C ALA A 75 -3.14 43.00 23.93
N ASP A 76 -3.49 43.18 25.20
CA ASP A 76 -4.64 44.00 25.66
C ASP A 76 -4.50 44.16 27.19
N LYS A 77 -3.83 45.21 27.69
CA LYS A 77 -4.39 46.51 28.09
C LYS A 77 -5.78 46.41 28.74
N GLN A 78 -5.85 46.94 29.97
CA GLN A 78 -7.02 47.53 30.64
C GLN A 78 -7.81 46.61 31.58
N ASP A 79 -7.46 46.63 32.87
CA ASP A 79 -8.24 47.24 33.98
C ASP A 79 -7.45 47.19 35.31
#